data_AF-A0A8D0BKX5-F1
#
_entry.id   AF-A0A8D0BKX5-F1
#
_cell.length_a   1.000
_cell.length_b   1.000
_cell.length_c   1.000
_cell.angle_alpha   90.00
_cell.angle_beta   90.00
_cell.angle_gamma   90.00
#
_symmetry.space_group_name_H-M   'P 1'
#
loop_
_entity.id
_entity.type
_entity.pdbx_description
1 polymer ?
#
loop_
_entity_poly.entity_id
_entity_poly.type
_entity_poly.pdbx_seq_one_letter_code
_entity_poly.pdbx_strand_id
1 'polypeptide(L)'
;MAPQFRSYVWDPALIVSQIVLMQAVYYSSLGLWLALVDSLVQNSPSLDQIFSYEVLGFSTSPGRLAMMAFILNALTCAVGLLYFIRRGKQCLDFTVTVHFFHLLGCCIYNSHFPAALTWWLIHTVCTALMAVIGEYLCMRTELKEIPLNSVPKSNV
;
A
#
# COMPACT_ATOMS: atom_id res chain seq x y z
N MET A 1 -32.71 5.19 23.90
CA MET A 1 -32.28 5.00 22.50
C MET A 1 -31.15 4.01 22.49
N ALA A 2 -31.35 2.81 21.94
CA ALA A 2 -30.28 1.82 21.83
C ALA A 2 -29.20 2.33 20.86
N PRO A 3 -27.91 1.98 21.07
CA PRO A 3 -26.87 2.34 20.13
C PRO A 3 -27.17 1.63 18.80
N GLN A 4 -27.47 2.42 17.77
CA GLN A 4 -27.63 1.93 16.41
C GLN A 4 -26.26 1.43 15.95
N PHE A 5 -26.01 0.12 16.06
CA PHE A 5 -24.86 -0.49 15.41
C PHE A 5 -24.96 -0.15 13.92
N ARG A 6 -23.98 0.60 13.41
CA ARG A 6 -23.92 1.06 12.02
C ARG A 6 -24.14 -0.16 11.12
N SER A 7 -25.29 -0.26 10.45
CA SER A 7 -25.50 -1.34 9.50
C SER A 7 -24.43 -1.19 8.42
N TYR A 8 -23.82 -2.30 8.02
CA TYR A 8 -22.90 -2.31 6.90
C TYR A 8 -23.72 -2.03 5.64
N VAL A 9 -23.95 -0.75 5.32
CA VAL A 9 -24.59 -0.35 4.06
C VAL A 9 -23.55 -0.65 2.99
N TRP A 10 -23.79 -1.71 2.23
CA TRP A 10 -22.92 -2.13 1.15
C TRP A 10 -22.95 -1.03 0.07
N ASP A 11 -21.86 -0.25 0.01
CA ASP A 11 -21.65 0.77 -1.01
C ASP A 11 -20.50 0.31 -1.93
N PRO A 12 -20.82 -0.37 -3.05
CA PRO A 12 -19.81 -0.92 -3.95
C PRO A 12 -19.00 0.18 -4.63
N ALA A 13 -19.61 1.35 -4.87
CA ALA A 13 -18.92 2.47 -5.50
C ALA A 13 -17.79 2.98 -4.60
N LEU A 14 -18.02 3.01 -3.28
CA LEU A 14 -17.00 3.41 -2.31
C LEU A 14 -15.84 2.41 -2.28
N ILE A 15 -16.11 1.10 -2.30
CA ILE A 15 -15.04 0.08 -2.32
C ILE A 15 -14.21 0.17 -3.61
N VAL A 16 -14.87 0.26 -4.77
CA VAL A 16 -14.17 0.37 -6.06
C VAL A 16 -13.32 1.64 -6.12
N SER A 17 -13.86 2.78 -5.69
CA SER A 17 -13.10 4.04 -5.65
C SER A 17 -11.90 3.96 -4.70
N GLN A 18 -12.02 3.30 -3.54
CA GLN A 18 -10.88 3.04 -2.64
C GLN A 18 -9.82 2.15 -3.29
N ILE A 19 -10.22 1.10 -4.03
CA ILE A 19 -9.26 0.25 -4.75
C ILE A 19 -8.51 1.08 -5.79
N VAL A 20 -9.23 1.82 -6.64
CA VAL A 20 -8.64 2.68 -7.68
C VAL A 20 -7.69 3.72 -7.06
N LEU A 21 -8.09 4.33 -5.95
CA LEU A 21 -7.28 5.30 -5.23
C LEU A 21 -6.00 4.67 -4.68
N MET A 22 -6.09 3.48 -4.08
CA MET A 22 -4.91 2.75 -3.60
C MET A 22 -3.96 2.38 -4.75
N GLN A 23 -4.49 2.04 -5.94
CA GLN A 23 -3.64 1.81 -7.12
C GLN A 23 -2.95 3.09 -7.59
N ALA A 24 -3.69 4.21 -7.65
CA ALA A 24 -3.12 5.49 -8.03
C ALA A 24 -2.01 5.92 -7.06
N VAL A 25 -2.22 5.75 -5.76
CA VAL A 25 -1.20 6.00 -4.73
C VAL A 25 0.00 5.10 -4.98
N TYR A 26 -0.19 3.78 -5.10
CA TYR A 26 0.90 2.83 -5.27
C TYR A 26 1.81 3.17 -6.45
N TYR A 27 1.25 3.40 -7.64
CA TYR A 27 2.05 3.66 -8.84
C TYR A 27 2.65 5.08 -8.86
N SER A 28 1.93 6.08 -8.34
CA SER A 28 2.47 7.45 -8.28
C SER A 28 3.62 7.57 -7.27
N SER A 29 3.48 6.99 -6.07
CA SER A 29 4.56 7.01 -5.09
C SER A 29 5.72 6.09 -5.50
N LEU A 30 5.46 4.97 -6.17
CA LEU A 30 6.53 4.12 -6.71
C LEU A 30 7.35 4.85 -7.77
N GLY A 31 6.67 5.50 -8.73
CA GLY A 31 7.32 6.31 -9.75
C GLY A 31 8.13 7.46 -9.15
N LEU A 32 7.60 8.13 -8.11
CA LEU A 32 8.33 9.16 -7.37
C LEU A 32 9.57 8.59 -6.68
N TRP A 33 9.45 7.46 -5.98
CA TRP A 33 10.60 6.84 -5.29
C TRP A 33 11.67 6.38 -6.28
N LEU A 34 11.29 5.78 -7.40
CA LEU A 34 12.24 5.40 -8.44
C LEU A 34 12.93 6.62 -9.05
N ALA A 35 12.17 7.67 -9.40
CA ALA A 35 12.74 8.91 -9.92
C ALA A 35 13.72 9.56 -8.93
N LEU A 36 13.39 9.58 -7.63
CA LEU A 36 14.27 10.10 -6.58
C LEU A 36 15.55 9.27 -6.46
N VAL A 37 15.43 7.95 -6.37
CA VAL A 37 16.57 7.06 -6.20
C VAL A 37 17.46 7.07 -7.45
N ASP A 38 16.88 7.08 -8.65
CA ASP A 38 17.63 7.17 -9.91
C ASP A 38 18.30 8.54 -10.08
N SER A 39 17.63 9.63 -9.70
CA SER A 39 18.23 10.97 -9.70
C SER A 39 19.42 11.08 -8.75
N LEU A 40 19.40 10.38 -7.61
CA LEU A 40 20.52 10.37 -6.66
C LEU A 40 21.73 9.61 -7.19
N VAL A 41 21.50 8.59 -8.05
CA VAL A 41 22.56 7.72 -8.59
C VAL A 41 22.91 8.09 -10.05
N GLN A 42 22.28 9.13 -10.62
CA GLN A 42 22.43 9.56 -12.02
C GLN A 42 22.10 8.44 -13.03
N ASN A 43 21.15 7.57 -12.68
CA ASN A 43 20.64 6.55 -13.59
C ASN A 43 19.48 7.09 -14.43
N SER A 44 19.23 6.45 -15.57
CA SER A 44 18.07 6.74 -16.41
C SER A 44 16.86 5.95 -15.92
N PRO A 45 15.73 6.60 -15.61
CA PRO A 45 14.53 5.91 -15.19
C PRO A 45 13.95 5.08 -16.35
N SER A 46 13.51 3.87 -16.05
CA SER A 46 12.98 2.91 -17.02
C SER A 46 11.73 2.21 -16.48
N LEU A 47 10.80 1.88 -17.37
CA LEU A 47 9.61 1.10 -16.99
C LEU A 47 9.96 -0.34 -16.59
N ASP A 48 11.11 -0.84 -17.04
CA ASP A 48 11.61 -2.16 -16.67
C ASP A 48 11.89 -2.26 -15.16
N GLN A 49 12.28 -1.17 -14.48
CA GLN A 49 12.45 -1.17 -13.02
C GLN A 49 11.13 -1.37 -12.26
N ILE A 50 9.98 -1.09 -12.90
CA ILE A 50 8.65 -1.26 -12.31
C ILE A 50 8.10 -2.65 -12.62
N PHE A 51 8.16 -3.07 -13.90
CA PHE A 51 7.43 -4.25 -14.36
C PHE A 51 8.30 -5.44 -14.73
N SER A 52 9.60 -5.27 -15.01
CA SER A 52 10.47 -6.40 -15.36
C SER A 52 10.91 -7.16 -14.12
N TYR A 53 10.55 -8.45 -14.05
CA TYR A 53 10.97 -9.30 -12.94
C TYR A 53 12.46 -9.68 -13.01
N GLU A 54 13.10 -9.55 -14.18
CA GLU A 54 14.51 -9.93 -14.40
C GLU A 54 15.48 -8.90 -13.82
N VAL A 55 15.07 -7.64 -13.77
CA VAL A 55 15.88 -6.52 -13.25
C VAL A 55 15.95 -6.53 -11.72
N LEU A 56 14.99 -7.19 -11.05
CA LEU A 56 14.92 -7.32 -9.59
C LEU A 56 15.89 -8.40 -9.07
N GLY A 57 17.19 -8.08 -9.11
CA GLY A 57 18.29 -8.89 -8.59
C GLY A 57 19.12 -8.18 -7.52
N PHE A 58 19.61 -8.93 -6.53
CA PHE A 58 20.50 -8.42 -5.46
C PHE A 58 21.89 -8.00 -5.97
N SER A 59 22.36 -8.67 -7.03
CA SER A 59 23.71 -8.48 -7.58
C SER A 59 23.85 -7.17 -8.35
N THR A 60 22.78 -6.74 -9.03
CA THR A 60 22.78 -5.56 -9.90
C THR A 60 22.47 -4.28 -9.13
N SER A 61 23.20 -3.20 -9.40
CA SER A 61 22.95 -1.89 -8.76
C SER A 61 21.53 -1.36 -9.03
N PRO A 62 21.01 -1.36 -10.27
CA PRO A 62 19.63 -0.93 -10.53
C PRO A 62 18.58 -1.77 -9.79
N GLY A 63 18.78 -3.09 -9.70
CA GLY A 63 17.91 -3.99 -8.95
C GLY A 63 17.86 -3.67 -7.45
N ARG A 64 19.00 -3.35 -6.82
CA ARG A 64 19.04 -2.92 -5.42
C ARG A 64 18.29 -1.61 -5.19
N LEU A 65 18.45 -0.65 -6.08
CA LEU A 65 17.75 0.63 -6.01
C LEU A 65 16.23 0.45 -6.16
N ALA A 66 15.81 -0.37 -7.12
CA ALA A 66 14.40 -0.71 -7.30
C ALA A 66 13.83 -1.39 -6.05
N MET A 67 14.53 -2.36 -5.45
CA MET A 67 14.08 -3.00 -4.19
C MET A 67 13.91 -1.99 -3.06
N MET A 68 14.84 -1.03 -2.90
CA MET A 68 14.71 0.03 -1.89
C MET A 68 13.49 0.91 -2.17
N ALA A 69 13.25 1.27 -3.44
CA ALA A 69 12.06 2.02 -3.83
C ALA A 69 10.77 1.25 -3.53
N PHE A 70 10.71 -0.06 -3.79
CA PHE A 70 9.54 -0.90 -3.44
C PHE A 70 9.28 -0.95 -1.93
N ILE A 71 10.32 -1.07 -1.11
CA ILE A 71 10.19 -1.08 0.35
C ILE A 71 9.68 0.28 0.86
N LEU A 72 10.27 1.39 0.40
CA LEU A 72 9.82 2.74 0.76
C LEU A 72 8.39 3.02 0.26
N ASN A 73 8.04 2.48 -0.91
CA ASN A 73 6.70 2.56 -1.45
C ASN A 73 5.69 1.79 -0.58
N ALA A 74 6.05 0.61 -0.08
CA ALA A 74 5.21 -0.16 0.85
C ALA A 74 4.91 0.63 2.14
N LEU A 75 5.89 1.35 2.68
CA LEU A 75 5.71 2.23 3.85
C LEU A 75 4.78 3.41 3.53
N THR A 76 4.96 4.02 2.35
CA THR A 76 4.11 5.13 1.87
C THR A 76 2.67 4.66 1.68
N CYS A 77 2.49 3.47 1.10
CA CYS A 77 1.17 2.87 0.90
C CYS A 77 0.51 2.44 2.22
N ALA A 78 1.29 2.05 3.24
CA ALA A 78 0.75 1.79 4.58
C ALA A 78 0.10 3.04 5.19
N VAL A 79 0.69 4.22 4.96
CA VAL A 79 0.09 5.51 5.33
C VAL A 79 -1.14 5.81 4.46
N GLY A 80 -1.14 5.44 3.18
CA GLY A 80 -2.32 5.50 2.32
C GLY A 80 -3.50 4.70 2.88
N LEU A 81 -3.28 3.46 3.33
CA LEU A 81 -4.31 2.62 3.98
C LEU A 81 -4.93 3.33 5.19
N LEU A 82 -4.09 3.99 6.01
CA LEU A 82 -4.57 4.77 7.15
C LEU A 82 -5.53 5.89 6.74
N TYR A 83 -5.20 6.66 5.70
CA TYR A 83 -6.03 7.81 5.32
C TYR A 83 -7.34 7.41 4.64
N PHE A 84 -7.30 6.41 3.75
CA PHE A 84 -8.42 6.08 2.86
C PHE A 84 -9.32 4.97 3.38
N ILE A 85 -8.77 3.97 4.08
CA ILE A 85 -9.53 2.79 4.52
C ILE A 85 -9.95 2.94 5.98
N ARG A 86 -9.06 3.44 6.84
CA ARG A 86 -9.27 3.70 8.28
C ARG A 86 -9.73 2.51 9.13
N ARG A 87 -10.01 1.36 8.55
CA ARG A 87 -10.52 0.16 9.20
C ARG A 87 -9.49 -0.96 9.13
N GLY A 88 -8.88 -1.29 10.27
CA GLY A 88 -7.73 -2.21 10.33
C GLY A 88 -7.99 -3.58 9.71
N LYS A 89 -9.18 -4.16 9.96
CA LYS A 89 -9.57 -5.48 9.45
C LYS A 89 -9.62 -5.60 7.91
N GLN A 90 -9.71 -4.48 7.19
CA GLN A 90 -9.75 -4.47 5.72
C GLN A 90 -8.38 -4.17 5.10
N CYS A 91 -7.37 -3.76 5.88
CA CYS A 91 -6.07 -3.36 5.36
C CYS A 91 -5.36 -4.47 4.59
N LEU A 92 -5.46 -5.72 5.08
CA LEU A 92 -4.87 -6.88 4.41
C LEU A 92 -5.49 -7.10 3.03
N ASP A 93 -6.82 -7.10 2.93
CA ASP A 93 -7.54 -7.34 1.68
C ASP A 93 -7.12 -6.34 0.59
N PHE A 94 -7.05 -5.05 0.93
CA PHE A 94 -6.62 -4.01 0.00
C PHE A 94 -5.14 -4.10 -0.34
N THR A 95 -4.28 -4.47 0.62
CA THR A 95 -2.85 -4.66 0.37
C THR A 95 -2.60 -5.79 -0.62
N VAL A 96 -3.26 -6.93 -0.42
CA VAL A 96 -3.19 -8.08 -1.32
C VAL A 96 -3.75 -7.71 -2.69
N THR A 97 -4.87 -6.99 -2.72
CA THR A 97 -5.47 -6.51 -3.99
C THR A 97 -4.49 -5.64 -4.77
N VAL A 98 -3.82 -4.66 -4.13
CA VAL A 98 -2.82 -3.81 -4.78
C VAL A 98 -1.69 -4.65 -5.39
N HIS A 99 -1.12 -5.57 -4.62
CA HIS A 99 -0.01 -6.42 -5.10
C HIS A 99 -0.46 -7.45 -6.14
N PHE A 100 -1.72 -7.89 -6.11
CA PHE A 100 -2.30 -8.75 -7.13
C PHE A 100 -2.41 -8.06 -8.50
N PHE A 101 -2.88 -6.80 -8.53
CA PHE A 101 -2.90 -6.03 -9.77
C PHE A 101 -1.49 -5.72 -10.27
N HIS A 102 -0.53 -5.51 -9.37
CA HIS A 102 0.87 -5.36 -9.75
C HIS A 102 1.42 -6.65 -10.38
N LEU A 103 1.17 -7.81 -9.76
CA LEU A 103 1.49 -9.13 -10.35
C LEU A 103 0.89 -9.26 -11.75
N LEU A 104 -0.39 -8.92 -11.93
CA LEU A 104 -1.06 -8.96 -13.23
C LEU A 104 -0.37 -8.03 -14.24
N GLY A 105 -0.01 -6.82 -13.83
CA GLY A 105 0.76 -5.88 -14.64
C GLY A 105 2.10 -6.45 -15.10
N CYS A 106 2.85 -7.07 -14.18
CA CYS A 106 4.11 -7.75 -14.49
C CYS A 106 3.90 -8.93 -15.45
N CYS A 107 2.86 -9.74 -15.26
CA CYS A 107 2.52 -10.83 -16.18
C CYS A 107 2.21 -10.32 -17.59
N ILE A 108 1.43 -9.23 -17.71
CA ILE A 108 1.08 -8.63 -19.00
C ILE A 108 2.33 -8.03 -19.66
N TYR A 109 3.16 -7.31 -18.91
CA TYR A 109 4.36 -6.66 -19.43
C TYR A 109 5.39 -7.65 -19.96
N ASN A 110 5.66 -8.72 -19.20
CA ASN A 110 6.67 -9.71 -19.59
C ASN A 110 6.09 -10.84 -20.45
N SER A 111 4.77 -10.88 -20.68
CA SER A 111 4.04 -12.01 -21.32
C SER A 111 4.22 -13.39 -20.67
N HIS A 112 4.91 -13.42 -19.52
CA HIS A 112 5.31 -14.61 -18.78
C HIS A 112 5.04 -14.39 -17.30
N PHE A 113 4.77 -15.49 -16.59
CA PHE A 113 4.59 -15.47 -15.15
C PHE A 113 5.94 -15.24 -14.45
N PRO A 114 6.03 -14.37 -13.42
CA PRO A 114 7.28 -14.11 -12.72
C PRO A 114 7.85 -15.40 -12.10
N ALA A 115 8.92 -15.92 -12.70
CA ALA A 115 9.59 -17.12 -12.20
C ALA A 115 10.73 -16.79 -11.21
N ALA A 116 11.17 -15.53 -11.16
CA ALA A 116 12.27 -15.10 -10.32
C ALA A 116 11.90 -15.15 -8.82
N LEU A 117 12.61 -15.96 -8.04
CA LEU A 117 12.38 -16.08 -6.59
C LEU A 117 12.59 -14.75 -5.85
N THR A 118 13.56 -13.95 -6.30
CA THR A 118 13.84 -12.62 -5.74
C THR A 118 12.63 -11.69 -5.81
N TRP A 119 11.91 -11.74 -6.93
CA TRP A 119 10.66 -11.00 -7.14
C TRP A 119 9.59 -11.44 -6.12
N TRP A 120 9.40 -12.74 -5.92
CA TRP A 120 8.46 -13.25 -4.92
C TRP A 120 8.82 -12.81 -3.50
N LEU A 121 10.10 -12.88 -3.13
CA LEU A 121 10.56 -12.48 -1.80
C LEU A 121 10.32 -11.00 -1.54
N ILE A 122 10.71 -10.12 -2.46
CA ILE A 122 10.55 -8.67 -2.26
C ILE A 122 9.07 -8.27 -2.18
N HIS A 123 8.21 -8.82 -3.05
CA HIS A 123 6.78 -8.49 -3.02
C HIS A 123 6.06 -9.11 -1.81
N THR A 124 6.49 -10.28 -1.34
CA THR A 124 5.99 -10.86 -0.08
C THR A 124 6.35 -9.97 1.11
N VAL A 125 7.61 -9.51 1.19
CA VAL A 125 8.06 -8.59 2.23
C VAL A 125 7.31 -7.26 2.15
N CYS A 126 7.15 -6.68 0.96
CA CYS A 126 6.40 -5.43 0.77
C CYS A 126 4.93 -5.57 1.16
N THR A 127 4.30 -6.70 0.80
CA THR A 127 2.91 -7.02 1.19
C THR A 127 2.80 -7.12 2.70
N ALA A 128 3.71 -7.86 3.36
CA ALA A 128 3.70 -8.01 4.81
C ALA A 128 3.92 -6.67 5.53
N LEU A 129 4.90 -5.88 5.08
CA LEU A 129 5.20 -4.56 5.66
C LEU A 129 3.99 -3.62 5.52
N MET A 130 3.43 -3.50 4.32
CA MET A 130 2.28 -2.65 4.06
C MET A 130 1.05 -3.08 4.88
N ALA A 131 0.77 -4.39 4.95
CA ALA A 131 -0.37 -4.92 5.69
C ALA A 131 -0.23 -4.72 7.20
N VAL A 132 0.90 -5.13 7.79
CA VAL A 132 1.13 -5.05 9.25
C VAL A 132 1.18 -3.61 9.72
N ILE A 133 1.92 -2.74 9.02
CA ILE A 133 2.01 -1.32 9.40
C ILE A 133 0.67 -0.63 9.18
N GLY A 134 0.01 -0.88 8.05
CA GLY A 134 -1.29 -0.31 7.74
C GLY A 134 -2.36 -0.71 8.74
N GLU A 135 -2.42 -1.99 9.11
CA GLU A 135 -3.32 -2.50 10.14
C GLU A 135 -3.03 -1.87 11.50
N TYR A 136 -1.76 -1.85 11.92
CA TYR A 136 -1.34 -1.24 13.19
C TYR A 136 -1.73 0.24 13.27
N LEU A 137 -1.46 1.02 12.21
CA LEU A 137 -1.80 2.44 12.15
C LEU A 137 -3.31 2.68 12.18
N CYS A 138 -4.08 1.89 11.42
CA CYS A 138 -5.55 1.98 11.43
C CYS A 138 -6.12 1.62 12.79
N MET A 139 -5.66 0.52 13.39
CA MET A 139 -6.12 0.08 14.72
C MET A 139 -5.78 1.13 15.80
N ARG A 140 -4.57 1.70 15.78
CA ARG A 140 -4.19 2.80 16.69
C ARG A 140 -5.09 4.01 16.55
N THR A 141 -5.56 4.31 15.34
CA THR A 141 -6.43 5.46 15.06
C THR A 141 -7.88 5.18 15.44
N GLU A 142 -8.35 3.96 15.21
CA GLU A 142 -9.68 3.49 15.62
C GLU A 142 -9.84 3.44 17.15
N LEU A 143 -8.75 3.12 17.87
CA LEU A 143 -8.72 3.06 19.34
C LEU A 143 -8.56 4.44 20.02
N LYS A 144 -8.38 5.53 19.27
CA LYS A 144 -8.36 6.87 19.88
C LYS A 144 -9.75 7.22 20.39
N GLU A 145 -9.85 7.41 21.69
CA GLU A 145 -11.10 7.73 22.39
C GLU A 145 -11.73 9.04 21.90
N ILE A 146 -13.07 9.06 21.87
CA ILE A 146 -13.87 10.25 21.57
C ILE A 146 -13.68 11.23 22.74
N PRO A 147 -13.24 12.47 22.51
CA PRO A 147 -13.07 13.44 23.60
C PRO A 147 -14.44 13.71 24.24
N LEU A 148 -14.59 13.29 25.49
CA LEU A 148 -15.76 13.56 26.34
C LEU A 148 -15.78 15.02 26.78
N ASN A 149 -15.92 15.96 25.84
CA ASN A 149 -16.03 17.38 26.18
C ASN A 149 -17.48 17.84 25.96
N SER A 150 -18.36 17.50 26.91
CA SER A 150 -19.61 18.21 27.26
C SER A 150 -20.53 17.31 28.09
N VAL A 151 -20.20 17.11 29.37
CA VAL A 151 -21.27 16.96 30.37
C VAL A 151 -21.45 18.35 30.95
N PRO A 152 -22.54 19.08 30.63
CA PRO A 152 -22.87 20.31 31.33
C PRO A 152 -22.95 19.98 32.82
N LYS A 153 -22.13 20.66 33.64
CA LYS A 153 -22.26 20.55 35.09
C LYS A 153 -23.67 21.01 35.46
N SER A 154 -24.54 20.08 35.85
CA SER A 154 -25.79 20.43 36.52
C SER A 154 -25.40 21.04 37.87
N ASN A 155 -25.48 22.36 37.96
CA ASN A 155 -25.38 23.06 39.24
C ASN A 155 -26.61 22.67 40.07
N VAL A 156 -26.39 21.91 41.15
CA VAL A 156 -27.35 21.69 42.24
C VAL A 156 -26.77 22.33 43.48
#